data_AF-A0AAU2BA53-F1
#
_entry.id   AF-A0AAU2BA53-F1
#
_cell.length_a   1.000
_cell.length_b   1.000
_cell.length_c   1.000
_cell.angle_alpha   90.00
_cell.angle_beta   90.00
_cell.angle_gamma   90.00
#
_symmetry.space_group_name_H-M   'P 1'
#
loop_
_entity.id
_entity.type
_entity.pdbx_description
1 polymer ?
#
loop_
_entity_poly.entity_id
_entity_poly.type
_entity_poly.pdbx_seq_one_letter_code
_entity_poly.pdbx_strand_id
1 'polypeptide(L)'
;MSRRHVLPLTAGMLAAPLIAMSSPAVAAPAVQASVAQVIAKKDFCRVTASSATVRAQPRKSAAAIGTAYKGDTCTAHGWAGGDGAWVKVTMKGTGVSGYVRSSLVAWGKEELAQTGP
;
A
#
# COMPACT_ATOMS: atom_id res chain seq x y z
N MET A 1 -32.64 26.54 -36.44
CA MET A 1 -32.06 25.48 -37.29
C MET A 1 -33.12 24.40 -37.49
N SER A 2 -33.69 24.31 -38.68
CA SER A 2 -34.64 23.27 -39.07
C SER A 2 -33.90 22.11 -39.73
N ARG A 3 -34.18 20.86 -39.34
CA ARG A 3 -34.24 19.73 -40.27
C ARG A 3 -35.16 18.64 -39.70
N ARG A 4 -36.23 18.39 -40.46
CA ARG A 4 -37.17 17.28 -40.38
C ARG A 4 -36.51 16.03 -40.98
N HIS A 5 -36.92 14.84 -40.53
CA HIS A 5 -37.33 13.64 -41.30
C HIS A 5 -37.50 12.46 -40.32
N VAL A 6 -38.72 12.03 -40.00
CA VAL A 6 -39.63 11.09 -40.70
C VAL A 6 -39.27 9.61 -40.42
N LEU A 7 -40.15 8.97 -39.63
CA LEU A 7 -40.38 7.52 -39.41
C LEU A 7 -40.53 6.75 -40.76
N PRO A 8 -40.40 5.40 -40.87
CA PRO A 8 -41.23 4.46 -40.09
C PRO A 8 -40.80 2.96 -39.95
N LEU A 9 -41.66 2.22 -39.21
CA LEU A 9 -42.18 0.85 -39.45
C LEU A 9 -41.31 -0.41 -39.24
N THR A 10 -41.83 -1.30 -38.37
CA THR A 10 -42.11 -2.77 -38.52
C THR A 10 -41.94 -3.45 -37.13
N ALA A 11 -42.99 -3.80 -36.37
CA ALA A 11 -44.03 -4.83 -36.52
C ALA A 11 -43.57 -6.28 -36.23
N GLY A 12 -44.20 -6.92 -35.22
CA GLY A 12 -44.23 -8.38 -34.99
C GLY A 12 -43.75 -8.82 -33.59
N MET A 13 -44.59 -8.84 -32.54
CA MET A 13 -45.45 -9.98 -32.09
C MET A 13 -44.66 -11.28 -31.80
N LEU A 14 -44.41 -11.62 -30.52
CA LEU A 14 -45.21 -12.46 -29.60
C LEU A 14 -44.76 -13.94 -29.56
N ALA A 15 -44.11 -14.36 -28.46
CA ALA A 15 -44.27 -15.69 -27.85
C ALA A 15 -43.54 -15.76 -26.49
N ALA A 16 -44.30 -15.75 -25.39
CA ALA A 16 -43.93 -16.33 -24.08
C ALA A 16 -44.33 -17.85 -24.11
N PRO A 17 -43.92 -18.77 -23.19
CA PRO A 17 -43.71 -18.55 -21.75
C PRO A 17 -42.65 -19.42 -20.99
N LEU A 18 -42.33 -18.95 -19.78
CA LEU A 18 -42.17 -19.64 -18.48
C LEU A 18 -41.52 -21.04 -18.41
N ILE A 19 -40.32 -21.09 -17.80
CA ILE A 19 -39.98 -22.13 -16.81
C ILE A 19 -39.46 -21.40 -15.56
N ALA A 20 -40.27 -21.40 -14.52
CA ALA A 20 -39.82 -21.18 -13.15
C ALA A 20 -39.02 -22.40 -12.69
N MET A 21 -37.95 -22.21 -11.90
CA MET A 21 -37.56 -23.03 -10.73
C MET A 21 -36.37 -22.38 -10.02
N SER A 22 -36.71 -21.68 -8.94
CA SER A 22 -36.05 -21.56 -7.64
C SER A 22 -34.60 -22.02 -7.47
N SER A 23 -33.74 -21.09 -7.04
CA SER A 23 -32.96 -21.23 -5.81
C SER A 23 -32.49 -19.85 -5.30
N PRO A 24 -32.77 -19.49 -4.04
CA PRO A 24 -32.12 -18.37 -3.37
C PRO A 24 -30.82 -18.88 -2.74
N ALA A 25 -29.67 -18.56 -3.33
CA ALA A 25 -28.39 -18.80 -2.70
C ALA A 25 -27.79 -17.45 -2.28
N VAL A 26 -28.08 -17.09 -1.03
CA VAL A 26 -27.22 -16.37 -0.09
C VAL A 26 -26.42 -15.20 -0.65
N ALA A 27 -26.84 -14.00 -0.27
CA ALA A 27 -25.98 -12.83 -0.25
C ALA A 27 -24.66 -13.16 0.48
N ALA A 28 -23.55 -13.07 -0.24
CA ALA A 28 -22.27 -12.71 0.35
C ALA A 28 -21.75 -11.54 -0.50
N PRO A 29 -21.63 -10.32 0.05
CA PRO A 29 -20.85 -9.30 -0.61
C PRO A 29 -19.41 -9.82 -0.61
N ALA A 30 -18.83 -10.08 -1.78
CA ALA A 30 -17.38 -10.17 -1.90
C ALA A 30 -16.79 -8.75 -1.74
N VAL A 31 -16.99 -8.16 -0.57
CA VAL A 31 -16.02 -7.28 0.05
C VAL A 31 -14.83 -8.18 0.36
N GLN A 32 -13.85 -8.23 -0.55
CA GLN A 32 -12.41 -8.37 -0.25
C GLN A 32 -11.62 -8.71 -1.53
N ALA A 33 -11.50 -7.71 -2.39
CA ALA A 33 -10.22 -7.40 -3.02
C ALA A 33 -10.02 -5.88 -2.99
N SER A 34 -10.42 -5.24 -1.89
CA SER A 34 -9.92 -3.92 -1.55
C SER A 34 -8.40 -4.02 -1.32
N VAL A 35 -7.70 -3.00 -1.80
CA VAL A 35 -6.40 -2.46 -1.32
C VAL A 35 -5.05 -3.10 -1.69
N ALA A 36 -4.94 -4.23 -2.39
CA ALA A 36 -3.61 -4.79 -2.67
C ALA A 36 -2.81 -4.15 -3.83
N GLN A 37 -3.38 -3.30 -4.69
CA GLN A 37 -2.72 -2.90 -5.96
C GLN A 37 -2.49 -1.39 -6.12
N VAL A 38 -2.41 -0.65 -5.02
CA VAL A 38 -1.49 0.52 -4.99
C VAL A 38 -0.32 0.13 -4.11
N ILE A 39 0.41 -0.93 -4.50
CA ILE A 39 1.77 -1.15 -4.00
C ILE A 39 2.61 -0.04 -4.59
N ALA A 40 2.46 1.15 -4.00
CA ALA A 40 3.44 2.20 -4.12
C ALA A 40 4.77 1.55 -3.80
N LYS A 41 5.72 1.60 -4.73
CA LYS A 41 7.14 1.31 -4.50
C LYS A 41 7.56 2.12 -3.27
N LYS A 42 7.41 1.55 -2.10
CA LYS A 42 7.75 2.11 -0.81
C LYS A 42 8.64 1.08 -0.20
N ASP A 43 9.91 1.44 -0.06
CA ASP A 43 10.88 0.56 0.56
C ASP A 43 10.37 0.23 1.96
N PHE A 44 10.24 -1.06 2.26
CA PHE A 44 9.84 -1.50 3.58
C PHE A 44 11.05 -1.42 4.51
N CYS A 45 10.78 -1.14 5.77
CA CYS A 45 11.78 -1.06 6.82
C CYS A 45 11.23 -1.70 8.08
N ARG A 46 12.08 -2.44 8.78
CA ARG A 46 11.77 -3.07 10.07
C ARG A 46 12.98 -2.96 10.99
N VAL A 47 12.72 -2.57 12.22
CA VAL A 47 13.77 -2.49 13.24
C VAL A 47 14.12 -3.90 13.72
N THR A 48 15.41 -4.26 13.59
CA THR A 48 15.93 -5.57 13.99
C THR A 48 16.67 -5.52 15.33
N ALA A 49 17.23 -4.37 15.68
CA ALA A 49 17.88 -4.12 16.96
C ALA A 49 16.86 -4.06 18.11
N SER A 50 17.31 -4.35 19.34
CA SER A 50 16.48 -4.20 20.56
C SER A 50 15.91 -2.79 20.69
N SER A 51 16.72 -1.79 20.35
CA SER A 51 16.29 -0.39 20.24
C SER A 51 17.07 0.32 19.14
N ALA A 52 16.42 1.28 18.49
CA ALA A 52 16.98 2.14 17.48
C ALA A 52 16.55 3.58 17.73
N THR A 53 17.52 4.48 17.83
CA THR A 53 17.24 5.91 18.00
C THR A 53 17.02 6.56 16.64
N VAL A 54 15.88 7.21 16.46
CA VAL A 54 15.58 8.07 15.32
C VAL A 54 16.15 9.45 15.61
N ARG A 55 17.04 9.93 14.74
CA ARG A 55 17.69 11.24 14.88
C ARG A 55 17.22 12.21 13.82
N ALA A 56 17.32 13.51 14.13
CA ALA A 56 16.94 14.58 13.20
C ALA A 56 17.87 14.69 11.98
N GLN A 57 19.12 14.24 12.09
CA GLN A 57 20.13 14.27 11.03
C GLN A 57 20.94 12.97 11.01
N PRO A 58 21.57 12.60 9.88
CA PRO A 58 22.36 11.38 9.72
C PRO A 58 23.74 11.47 10.39
N ARG A 59 23.77 11.79 11.69
CA ARG A 59 24.97 11.89 12.51
C ARG A 59 24.71 11.48 13.95
N LYS A 60 25.73 10.95 14.61
CA LYS A 60 25.64 10.46 16.00
C LYS A 60 25.35 11.58 17.01
N SER A 61 25.83 12.79 16.74
CA SER A 61 25.67 13.97 17.59
C SER A 61 24.34 14.71 17.41
N ALA A 62 23.52 14.32 16.43
CA ALA A 62 22.23 14.97 16.20
C ALA A 62 21.22 14.66 17.30
N ALA A 63 20.27 15.57 17.54
CA ALA A 63 19.19 15.35 18.47
C ALA A 63 18.41 14.06 18.15
N ALA A 64 18.11 13.29 19.20
CA ALA A 64 17.20 12.16 19.13
C ALA A 64 15.76 12.69 19.12
N ILE A 65 15.01 12.37 18.09
CA ILE A 65 13.61 12.81 17.90
C ILE A 65 12.62 11.65 18.10
N GLY A 66 13.12 10.44 18.28
CA GLY A 66 12.30 9.28 18.58
C GLY A 66 13.13 8.05 18.90
N THR A 67 12.44 7.02 19.39
CA THR A 67 12.99 5.69 19.65
C THR A 67 12.05 4.68 19.04
N ALA A 68 12.60 3.69 18.37
CA ALA A 68 11.89 2.53 17.86
C ALA A 68 12.50 1.26 18.45
N TYR A 69 11.70 0.21 18.51
CA TYR A 69 12.03 -1.05 19.14
C TYR A 69 11.97 -2.19 18.14
N LYS A 70 12.55 -3.33 18.54
CA LYS A 70 12.57 -4.53 17.71
C LYS A 70 11.17 -4.90 17.24
N GLY A 71 11.01 -5.02 15.92
CA GLY A 71 9.74 -5.38 15.31
C GLY A 71 8.92 -4.20 14.79
N ASP A 72 9.26 -2.97 15.18
CA ASP A 72 8.61 -1.77 14.66
C ASP A 72 8.81 -1.68 13.15
N THR A 73 7.72 -1.30 12.47
CA THR A 73 7.70 -1.13 11.02
C THR A 73 7.87 0.34 10.65
N CYS A 74 8.64 0.55 9.60
CA CYS A 74 8.97 1.83 9.03
C CYS A 74 8.83 1.77 7.51
N THR A 75 8.74 2.93 6.89
CA THR A 75 8.96 3.12 5.46
C THR A 75 10.35 3.71 5.29
N ALA A 76 11.22 3.05 4.53
CA ALA A 76 12.49 3.64 4.13
C ALA A 76 12.28 4.58 2.95
N HIS A 77 13.01 5.70 2.96
CA HIS A 77 13.03 6.69 1.88
C HIS A 77 14.37 6.72 1.14
N GLY A 78 15.28 5.81 1.50
CA GLY A 78 16.62 5.69 0.94
C GLY A 78 17.73 6.00 1.93
N TRP A 79 18.95 5.91 1.41
CA TRP A 79 20.17 6.17 2.15
C TRP A 79 20.42 7.66 2.36
N ALA A 80 21.04 7.97 3.50
CA ALA A 80 21.57 9.28 3.80
C ALA A 80 23.04 9.14 4.21
N GLY A 81 23.91 9.90 3.53
CA GLY A 81 25.31 10.05 3.90
C GLY A 81 25.50 11.02 5.08
N GLY A 82 26.60 10.86 5.80
CA GLY A 82 26.96 11.67 6.98
C GLY A 82 28.13 11.02 7.72
N ASP A 83 28.05 10.95 9.05
CA ASP A 83 29.00 10.20 9.90
C ASP A 83 28.76 8.68 9.84
N GLY A 84 28.71 8.11 8.63
CA GLY A 84 28.44 6.70 8.37
C GLY A 84 27.17 6.45 7.57
N ALA A 85 26.67 5.21 7.65
CA ALA A 85 25.61 4.70 6.80
C ALA A 85 24.24 4.80 7.49
N TRP A 86 23.44 5.81 7.12
CA TRP A 86 22.13 6.10 7.67
C TRP A 86 21.03 5.84 6.65
N VAL A 87 19.84 5.50 7.15
CA VAL A 87 18.63 5.33 6.34
C VAL A 87 17.62 6.35 6.81
N LYS A 88 17.05 7.11 5.88
CA LYS A 88 15.93 7.99 6.16
C LYS A 88 14.68 7.12 6.26
N VAL A 89 14.00 7.18 7.40
CA VAL A 89 12.85 6.32 7.69
C VAL A 89 11.69 7.16 8.23
N THR A 90 10.48 6.70 7.96
CA THR A 90 9.27 7.17 8.65
C THR A 90 8.67 6.00 9.42
N MET A 91 8.59 6.14 10.74
CA MET A 91 8.01 5.12 11.61
C MET A 91 6.50 5.08 11.42
N LYS A 92 5.93 3.90 11.12
CA LYS A 92 4.49 3.77 10.87
C LYS A 92 3.67 3.95 12.14
N GLY A 93 4.18 3.51 13.29
CA GLY A 93 3.47 3.60 14.58
C GLY A 93 3.38 5.02 15.14
N THR A 94 4.43 5.83 14.97
CA THR A 94 4.49 7.19 15.55
C THR A 94 4.38 8.31 14.51
N GLY A 95 4.50 7.99 13.22
CA GLY A 95 4.56 8.98 12.14
C GLY A 95 5.86 9.80 12.11
N VAL A 96 6.78 9.56 13.03
CA VAL A 96 8.04 10.32 13.13
C VAL A 96 8.94 9.96 11.95
N SER A 97 9.40 11.00 11.24
CA SER A 97 10.35 10.88 10.14
C SER A 97 11.72 11.36 10.57
N GLY A 98 12.76 10.57 10.32
CA GLY A 98 14.12 10.89 10.69
C GLY A 98 15.13 9.89 10.14
N TYR A 99 16.29 9.81 10.80
CA TYR A 99 17.41 8.99 10.36
C TYR A 99 17.75 7.93 11.39
N VAL A 100 17.91 6.70 10.93
CA VAL A 100 18.32 5.55 11.75
C VAL A 100 19.56 4.93 11.13
N ARG A 101 20.46 4.37 11.95
CA ARG A 101 21.60 3.62 11.41
C ARG A 101 21.11 2.40 10.64
N SER A 102 21.66 2.22 9.44
CA SER A 102 21.37 1.05 8.60
C SER A 102 21.59 -0.28 9.29
N SER A 103 22.59 -0.41 10.15
CA SER A 103 22.89 -1.64 10.88
C SER A 103 21.82 -2.06 11.90
N LEU A 104 20.87 -1.19 12.22
CA LEU A 104 19.81 -1.43 13.20
C LEU A 104 18.44 -1.76 12.56
N VAL A 105 18.37 -1.66 11.23
CA VAL A 105 17.14 -1.84 10.45
C VAL A 105 17.38 -2.82 9.31
N ALA A 106 16.48 -3.77 9.16
CA ALA A 106 16.34 -4.50 7.91
C ALA A 106 15.43 -3.67 6.99
N TRP A 107 15.88 -3.40 5.78
CA TRP A 107 15.12 -2.61 4.83
C TRP A 107 15.38 -3.13 3.42
N GLY A 108 14.41 -2.95 2.52
CA GLY A 108 14.49 -3.43 1.15
C GLY A 108 13.35 -2.88 0.31
N LYS A 109 13.44 -3.11 -1.00
CA LYS A 109 12.30 -2.91 -1.90
C LYS A 109 11.32 -4.06 -1.67
N GLU A 110 10.04 -3.74 -1.49
CA GLU A 110 8.96 -4.73 -1.40
C GLU A 110 8.96 -5.68 -2.62
N GLU A 111 9.49 -5.21 -3.76
CA GLU A 111 9.73 -5.98 -4.99
C GLU A 111 10.70 -7.17 -4.82
N LEU A 112 11.59 -7.17 -3.82
CA LEU A 112 12.54 -8.26 -3.53
C LEU A 112 12.05 -9.24 -2.44
N ALA A 113 11.01 -8.87 -1.68
CA ALA A 113 10.42 -9.76 -0.68
C ALA A 113 9.36 -10.70 -1.29
N GLN A 114 8.90 -10.41 -2.52
CA GLN A 114 7.87 -11.18 -3.23
C GLN A 114 8.43 -12.28 -4.15
N THR A 115 9.76 -12.39 -4.32
CA THR A 115 10.39 -13.47 -5.10
C THR A 115 10.85 -14.60 -4.18
N GLY A 116 9.92 -15.45 -3.79
CA GLY A 116 10.21 -16.75 -3.20
C GLY A 116 9.19 -17.79 -3.68
N PRO A 117 9.53 -18.65 -4.67
CA PRO A 117 8.97 -19.99 -4.76
C PRO A 117 9.59 -20.92 -3.71
#